data_AF-A0A958JYB8-F1
#
_entry.id   AF-A0A958JYB8-F1
#
_cell.length_a   1.000
_cell.length_b   1.000
_cell.length_c   1.000
_cell.angle_alpha   90.00
_cell.angle_beta   90.00
_cell.angle_gamma   90.00
#
_symmetry.space_group_name_H-M   'P 1'
#
loop_
_entity.id
_entity.type
_entity.pdbx_description
1 polymer ?
#
loop_
_entity_poly.entity_id
_entity_poly.type
_entity_poly.pdbx_seq_one_letter_code
_entity_poly.pdbx_strand_id
1 'polypeptide(L)'
;MYPYTHEDVVACIQAATNMNSALKSFLKNEMQKGDPASKFIKAFKAALQSKAPNAIESFLQKALPKYEPHLFLVSRHAFGEACDTIIDHVITTYAEDFNNTYTTTDTSIDISNREEFEKLAQQALTDIASKLNELDIPSSGFMKNAIAYSLFEPLVLQQLEPLLTS
;
A
#
# COMPACT_ATOMS: atom_id res chain seq x y z
N MET A 1 3.85 -10.34 -1.86
CA MET A 1 2.94 -9.40 -1.15
C MET A 1 2.21 -10.15 -0.04
N TYR A 2 1.80 -9.48 1.04
CA TYR A 2 0.99 -10.13 2.09
C TYR A 2 -0.34 -10.62 1.52
N PRO A 3 -0.80 -11.83 1.88
CA PRO A 3 -2.13 -12.29 1.47
C PRO A 3 -3.21 -11.40 2.10
N TYR A 4 -4.24 -11.08 1.32
CA TYR A 4 -5.41 -10.36 1.77
C TYR A 4 -6.64 -10.72 0.93
N THR A 5 -7.82 -10.45 1.46
CA THR A 5 -9.12 -10.77 0.86
C THR A 5 -9.84 -9.48 0.42
N HIS A 6 -10.89 -9.61 -0.39
CA HIS A 6 -11.76 -8.46 -0.70
C HIS A 6 -12.39 -7.86 0.56
N GLU A 7 -12.68 -8.69 1.56
CA GLU A 7 -13.21 -8.26 2.85
C GLU A 7 -12.22 -7.37 3.60
N ASP A 8 -10.92 -7.70 3.58
CA ASP A 8 -9.87 -6.85 4.16
C ASP A 8 -9.83 -5.46 3.52
N VAL A 9 -10.00 -5.40 2.19
CA VAL A 9 -10.05 -4.13 1.45
C VAL A 9 -11.28 -3.33 1.85
N VAL A 10 -12.46 -3.97 1.89
CA VAL A 10 -13.71 -3.32 2.28
C VAL A 10 -13.64 -2.80 3.72
N ALA A 11 -13.18 -3.62 4.67
CA ALA A 11 -13.04 -3.25 6.06
C ALA A 11 -12.10 -2.05 6.24
N CYS A 12 -10.96 -2.06 5.54
CA CYS A 12 -10.04 -0.93 5.52
C CYS A 12 -10.68 0.36 5.00
N ILE A 13 -11.37 0.27 3.86
CA ILE A 13 -12.06 1.42 3.25
C ILE A 13 -13.15 1.98 4.16
N GLN A 14 -13.88 1.11 4.86
CA GLN A 14 -14.96 1.50 5.77
C GLN A 14 -14.43 2.12 7.07
N ALA A 15 -13.26 1.69 7.54
CA ALA A 15 -12.60 2.27 8.70
C ALA A 15 -12.08 3.70 8.44
N ALA A 16 -11.83 4.06 7.18
CA ALA A 16 -11.33 5.37 6.81
C ALA A 16 -12.41 6.47 6.97
N THR A 17 -12.20 7.37 7.93
CA THR A 17 -13.11 8.49 8.21
C THR A 17 -13.17 9.56 7.10
N ASN A 18 -12.15 9.62 6.24
CA ASN A 18 -11.95 10.70 5.26
C ASN A 18 -11.86 10.21 3.80
N MET A 19 -12.28 8.97 3.50
CA MET A 19 -12.07 8.31 2.18
C MET A 19 -12.47 9.19 0.99
N ASN A 20 -13.55 9.96 1.08
CA ASN A 20 -13.97 10.89 0.03
C ASN A 20 -12.95 12.01 -0.25
N SER A 21 -12.30 12.53 0.78
CA SER A 21 -11.24 13.53 0.69
C SER A 21 -9.94 12.91 0.18
N ALA A 22 -9.63 11.68 0.61
CA ALA A 22 -8.48 10.92 0.10
C ALA A 22 -8.57 10.70 -1.42
N LEU A 23 -9.73 10.23 -1.92
CA LEU A 23 -9.97 10.04 -3.35
C LEU A 23 -9.83 11.33 -4.16
N LYS A 24 -10.30 12.47 -3.62
CA LYS A 24 -10.15 13.78 -4.27
C LYS A 24 -8.69 14.22 -4.32
N SER A 25 -7.96 14.01 -3.22
CA SER A 25 -6.54 14.38 -3.12
C SER A 25 -5.69 13.53 -4.05
N PHE A 26 -5.91 12.21 -4.07
CA PHE A 26 -5.26 11.29 -5.00
C PHE A 26 -5.50 11.68 -6.47
N LEU A 27 -6.76 11.96 -6.84
CA LEU A 27 -7.09 12.43 -8.20
C LEU A 27 -6.40 13.76 -8.59
N LYS A 28 -6.13 14.64 -7.61
CA LYS A 28 -5.55 15.96 -7.85
C LYS A 28 -4.03 15.92 -7.91
N ASN A 29 -3.41 15.11 -7.04
CA ASN A 29 -1.98 15.16 -6.78
C ASN A 29 -1.23 14.07 -7.55
N GLU A 30 -1.80 12.87 -7.66
CA GLU A 30 -1.09 11.69 -8.18
C GLU A 30 -1.50 11.34 -9.62
N MET A 31 -2.68 11.77 -10.06
CA MET A 31 -3.20 11.40 -11.38
C MET A 31 -2.94 12.50 -12.42
N GLN A 32 -2.21 12.15 -13.47
CA GLN A 32 -2.02 13.04 -14.61
C GLN A 32 -3.31 13.18 -15.43
N LYS A 33 -3.45 14.33 -16.11
CA LYS A 33 -4.61 14.58 -16.96
C LYS A 33 -4.65 13.58 -18.12
N GLY A 34 -5.68 12.74 -18.14
CA GLY A 34 -5.85 11.69 -19.17
C GLY A 34 -5.47 10.29 -18.71
N ASP A 35 -4.99 10.14 -17.47
CA ASP A 35 -4.66 8.84 -16.89
C ASP A 35 -5.89 7.91 -16.89
N PRO A 36 -5.81 6.71 -17.51
CA PRO A 36 -6.88 5.72 -17.48
C PRO A 36 -7.37 5.35 -16.07
N ALA A 37 -6.50 5.40 -15.06
CA ALA A 37 -6.86 5.13 -13.67
C ALA A 37 -7.76 6.21 -13.06
N SER A 38 -7.79 7.43 -13.61
CA SER A 38 -8.75 8.46 -13.19
C SER A 38 -10.21 8.01 -13.35
N LYS A 39 -10.52 7.21 -14.38
CA LYS A 39 -11.86 6.64 -14.56
C LYS A 39 -12.18 5.60 -13.48
N PHE A 40 -11.20 4.78 -13.13
CA PHE A 40 -11.30 3.81 -12.05
C PHE A 40 -11.60 4.50 -10.72
N ILE A 41 -10.83 5.52 -10.33
CA ILE A 41 -11.03 6.24 -9.06
C ILE A 41 -12.40 6.92 -8.98
N LYS A 42 -12.88 7.50 -10.10
CA LYS A 42 -14.23 8.07 -10.17
C LYS A 42 -15.32 7.01 -10.01
N ALA A 43 -15.16 5.85 -10.65
CA ALA A 43 -16.09 4.74 -10.51
C ALA A 43 -16.07 4.15 -9.09
N PHE A 44 -14.89 4.08 -8.46
CA PHE A 44 -14.73 3.62 -7.09
C PHE A 44 -15.47 4.55 -6.10
N LYS A 45 -15.29 5.87 -6.27
CA LYS A 45 -16.05 6.87 -5.52
C LYS A 45 -17.56 6.71 -5.69
N ALA A 46 -18.04 6.44 -6.92
CA ALA A 46 -19.46 6.21 -7.16
C ALA A 46 -19.96 4.93 -6.46
N ALA A 47 -19.15 3.86 -6.42
CA ALA A 47 -19.47 2.64 -5.69
C ALA A 47 -19.60 2.90 -4.18
N LEU A 48 -18.69 3.71 -3.59
CA LEU A 48 -18.75 4.10 -2.17
C LEU A 48 -19.98 4.94 -1.81
N GLN A 49 -20.48 5.72 -2.76
CA GLN A 49 -21.66 6.58 -2.59
C GLN A 49 -22.97 5.87 -2.95
N SER A 50 -22.90 4.66 -3.48
CA SER A 50 -24.06 3.88 -3.89
C SER A 50 -24.88 3.45 -2.68
N LYS A 51 -26.20 3.46 -2.80
CA LYS A 51 -27.12 2.89 -1.82
C LYS A 51 -27.34 1.38 -2.02
N ALA A 52 -26.80 0.81 -3.09
CA ALA A 52 -26.97 -0.61 -3.37
C ALA A 52 -26.13 -1.46 -2.38
N PRO A 53 -26.73 -2.48 -1.75
CA PRO A 53 -25.96 -3.41 -0.92
C PRO A 53 -24.91 -4.09 -1.81
N ASN A 54 -23.68 -4.20 -1.31
CA ASN A 54 -22.54 -4.86 -1.97
C ASN A 54 -21.97 -4.14 -3.21
N ALA A 55 -22.30 -2.87 -3.44
CA ALA A 55 -21.76 -2.09 -4.56
C ALA A 55 -20.21 -2.03 -4.55
N ILE A 56 -19.62 -1.85 -3.37
CA ILE A 56 -18.16 -1.78 -3.18
C ILE A 56 -17.52 -3.15 -3.48
N GLU A 57 -18.06 -4.22 -2.92
CA GLU A 57 -17.53 -5.57 -3.11
C GLU A 57 -17.58 -5.99 -4.59
N SER A 58 -18.73 -5.78 -5.23
CA SER A 58 -18.91 -6.07 -6.67
C SER A 58 -17.97 -5.25 -7.56
N PHE A 59 -17.65 -4.02 -7.14
CA PHE A 59 -16.68 -3.18 -7.82
C PHE A 59 -15.26 -3.71 -7.65
N LEU A 60 -14.86 -4.04 -6.42
CA LEU A 60 -13.52 -4.52 -6.08
C LEU A 60 -13.22 -5.86 -6.77
N GLN A 61 -14.16 -6.80 -6.83
CA GLN A 61 -13.99 -8.08 -7.54
C GLN A 61 -13.56 -7.91 -9.01
N LYS A 62 -14.01 -6.84 -9.67
CA LYS A 62 -13.66 -6.55 -11.07
C LYS A 62 -12.38 -5.72 -11.20
N ALA A 63 -12.14 -4.84 -10.24
CA ALA A 63 -11.13 -3.81 -10.36
C ALA A 63 -9.78 -4.18 -9.74
N LEU A 64 -9.77 -5.00 -8.68
CA LEU A 64 -8.55 -5.37 -7.96
C LEU A 64 -7.44 -5.92 -8.86
N PRO A 65 -7.68 -6.91 -9.74
CA PRO A 65 -6.61 -7.49 -10.57
C PRO A 65 -5.90 -6.49 -11.48
N LYS A 66 -6.50 -5.33 -11.74
CA LYS A 66 -5.98 -4.31 -12.66
C LYS A 66 -5.52 -3.03 -11.96
N TYR A 67 -6.15 -2.69 -10.84
CA TYR A 67 -5.99 -1.38 -10.18
C TYR A 67 -5.57 -1.51 -8.71
N GLU A 68 -5.14 -2.69 -8.26
CA GLU A 68 -4.63 -2.94 -6.91
C GLU A 68 -3.61 -1.88 -6.44
N PRO A 69 -2.55 -1.54 -7.20
CA PRO A 69 -1.62 -0.48 -6.80
C PRO A 69 -2.29 0.86 -6.49
N HIS A 70 -3.35 1.21 -7.23
CA HIS A 70 -4.07 2.45 -7.01
C HIS A 70 -4.94 2.39 -5.74
N LEU A 71 -5.44 1.20 -5.38
CA LEU A 71 -6.15 1.00 -4.11
C LEU A 71 -5.21 1.13 -2.91
N PHE A 72 -3.98 0.64 -3.02
CA PHE A 72 -2.94 0.85 -2.01
C PHE A 72 -2.68 2.34 -1.78
N LEU A 73 -2.43 3.09 -2.86
CA LEU A 73 -2.15 4.52 -2.77
C LEU A 73 -3.34 5.32 -2.23
N VAL A 74 -4.56 5.03 -2.69
CA VAL A 74 -5.77 5.66 -2.13
C VAL A 74 -5.90 5.40 -0.64
N SER A 75 -5.61 4.18 -0.19
CA SER A 75 -5.71 3.81 1.22
C SER A 75 -4.64 4.50 2.07
N ARG A 76 -3.42 4.67 1.53
CA ARG A 76 -2.40 5.54 2.15
C ARG A 76 -2.94 6.96 2.36
N HIS A 77 -3.56 7.57 1.35
CA HIS A 77 -4.15 8.90 1.51
C HIS A 77 -5.32 8.94 2.51
N ALA A 78 -6.05 7.83 2.66
CA ALA A 78 -7.15 7.73 3.60
C ALA A 78 -6.68 7.72 5.06
N PHE A 79 -5.50 7.16 5.32
CA PHE A 79 -4.87 7.15 6.64
C PHE A 79 -3.64 8.08 6.69
N GLY A 80 -3.62 9.14 5.85
CA GLY A 80 -2.44 9.95 5.51
C GLY A 80 -1.43 10.19 6.63
N GLU A 81 -1.82 10.95 7.67
CA GLU A 81 -0.92 11.32 8.79
C GLU A 81 -0.34 10.09 9.51
N ALA A 82 -1.17 9.08 9.72
CA ALA A 82 -0.75 7.86 10.40
C ALA A 82 0.15 6.99 9.48
N CYS A 83 -0.15 6.90 8.18
CA CYS A 83 0.72 6.25 7.21
C CYS A 83 2.08 6.96 7.08
N ASP A 84 2.09 8.29 7.02
CA ASP A 84 3.32 9.08 6.92
C ASP A 84 4.18 8.91 8.18
N THR A 85 3.57 8.85 9.37
CA THR A 85 4.25 8.53 10.64
C THR A 85 4.94 7.15 10.58
N ILE A 86 4.27 6.13 10.03
CA ILE A 86 4.84 4.79 9.87
C ILE A 86 6.00 4.82 8.89
N ILE A 87 5.80 5.47 7.74
CA ILE A 87 6.79 5.56 6.66
C ILE A 87 8.05 6.26 7.15
N ASP A 88 7.92 7.41 7.81
CA ASP A 88 9.03 8.19 8.34
C ASP A 88 9.81 7.40 9.39
N HIS A 89 9.12 6.65 10.25
CA HIS A 89 9.75 5.78 11.23
C HIS A 89 10.59 4.69 10.57
N VAL A 90 10.04 3.99 9.57
CA VAL A 90 10.75 2.92 8.86
C VAL A 90 11.95 3.48 8.11
N ILE A 91 11.78 4.60 7.40
CA ILE A 91 12.87 5.25 6.65
C ILE A 91 14.00 5.66 7.61
N THR A 92 13.67 6.35 8.70
CA THR A 92 14.66 6.85 9.66
C THR A 92 15.42 5.70 10.34
N THR A 93 14.77 4.56 10.52
CA THR A 93 15.34 3.42 11.25
C THR A 93 16.16 2.51 10.34
N TYR A 94 15.75 2.30 9.09
CA TYR A 94 16.28 1.21 8.26
C TYR A 94 16.87 1.66 6.91
N ALA A 95 16.56 2.86 6.39
CA ALA A 95 16.84 3.17 4.99
C ALA A 95 18.34 3.14 4.65
N GLU A 96 19.20 3.65 5.52
CA GLU A 96 20.65 3.67 5.27
C GLU A 96 21.22 2.26 5.18
N ASP A 97 21.01 1.45 6.22
CA ASP A 97 21.50 0.07 6.27
C ASP A 97 20.89 -0.78 5.16
N PHE A 98 19.60 -0.62 4.90
CA PHE A 98 18.90 -1.37 3.85
C PHE A 98 19.45 -1.04 2.46
N ASN A 99 19.65 0.24 2.15
CA ASN A 99 20.20 0.66 0.86
C ASN A 99 21.67 0.25 0.67
N ASN A 100 22.40 -0.04 1.74
CA ASN A 100 23.76 -0.60 1.64
C ASN A 100 23.78 -2.08 1.24
N THR A 101 22.64 -2.77 1.26
CA THR A 101 22.54 -4.21 0.93
C THR A 101 22.25 -4.50 -0.54
N TYR A 102 21.94 -3.48 -1.35
CA TYR A 102 21.63 -3.65 -2.77
C TYR A 102 21.94 -2.41 -3.61
N THR A 103 21.99 -2.60 -4.92
CA THR A 103 22.00 -1.52 -5.90
C THR A 103 20.88 -1.74 -6.92
N THR A 104 20.20 -0.67 -7.31
CA THR A 104 19.17 -0.70 -8.35
C THR A 104 19.63 0.04 -9.62
N THR A 105 19.23 -0.52 -10.76
CA THR A 105 19.17 0.19 -12.05
C THR A 105 17.71 0.32 -12.45
N ASP A 106 17.44 0.98 -13.58
CA ASP A 106 16.08 1.11 -14.13
C ASP A 106 15.38 -0.24 -14.36
N THR A 107 16.13 -1.33 -14.54
CA THR A 107 15.58 -2.64 -14.95
C THR A 107 15.98 -3.81 -14.07
N SER A 108 16.93 -3.64 -13.15
CA SER A 108 17.47 -4.74 -12.35
C SER A 108 17.86 -4.30 -10.95
N ILE A 109 17.88 -5.27 -10.04
CA ILE A 109 18.39 -5.12 -8.69
C ILE A 109 19.50 -6.14 -8.47
N ASP A 110 20.60 -5.70 -7.88
CA ASP A 110 21.71 -6.55 -7.45
C ASP A 110 21.86 -6.47 -5.93
N ILE A 111 21.67 -7.60 -5.25
CA ILE A 111 21.68 -7.67 -3.79
C ILE A 111 23.05 -8.18 -3.35
N SER A 112 23.85 -7.28 -2.79
CA SER A 112 25.23 -7.54 -2.38
C SER A 112 25.31 -8.41 -1.12
N ASN A 113 24.31 -8.32 -0.24
CA ASN A 113 24.20 -9.13 0.98
C ASN A 113 22.76 -9.58 1.22
N ARG A 114 22.42 -10.79 0.76
CA ARG A 114 21.06 -11.34 0.84
C ARG A 114 20.57 -11.53 2.28
N GLU A 115 21.42 -12.04 3.17
CA GLU A 115 21.04 -12.32 4.56
C GLU A 115 20.67 -11.04 5.31
N GLU A 116 21.50 -10.00 5.20
CA GLU A 116 21.22 -8.72 5.85
C GLU A 116 20.02 -8.00 5.19
N PHE A 117 19.90 -8.07 3.86
CA PHE A 117 18.73 -7.53 3.14
C PHE A 117 17.42 -8.14 3.66
N GLU A 118 17.33 -9.47 3.74
CA GLU A 118 16.12 -10.16 4.21
C GLU A 118 15.84 -9.86 5.68
N LYS A 119 16.87 -9.83 6.52
CA LYS A 119 16.75 -9.50 7.95
C LYS A 119 16.20 -8.08 8.15
N LEU A 120 16.78 -7.08 7.50
CA LEU A 120 16.35 -5.68 7.62
C LEU A 120 14.94 -5.50 7.06
N ALA A 121 14.63 -6.13 5.93
CA ALA A 121 13.28 -6.11 5.37
C ALA A 121 12.27 -6.70 6.35
N GLN A 122 12.56 -7.86 6.94
CA GLN A 122 11.67 -8.51 7.91
C GLN A 122 11.45 -7.64 9.16
N GLN A 123 12.49 -6.96 9.63
CA GLN A 123 12.39 -6.02 10.74
C GLN A 123 11.49 -4.82 10.39
N ALA A 124 11.75 -4.16 9.27
CA ALA A 124 10.92 -3.05 8.78
C ALA A 124 9.44 -3.46 8.62
N LEU A 125 9.19 -4.63 8.05
CA LEU A 125 7.85 -5.20 7.87
C LEU A 125 7.15 -5.52 9.20
N THR A 126 7.90 -6.01 10.18
CA THR A 126 7.39 -6.25 11.54
C THR A 126 7.02 -4.94 12.24
N ASP A 127 7.84 -3.91 12.09
CA ASP A 127 7.60 -2.59 12.65
C ASP A 127 6.39 -1.91 12.01
N ILE A 128 6.19 -2.04 10.70
CA ILE A 128 4.96 -1.61 10.03
C ILE A 128 3.74 -2.26 10.69
N ALA A 129 3.77 -3.57 10.90
CA ALA A 129 2.66 -4.28 11.53
C ALA A 129 2.41 -3.81 12.97
N SER A 130 3.46 -3.56 13.76
CA SER A 130 3.35 -3.01 15.13
C SER A 130 2.72 -1.62 15.10
N LYS A 131 3.24 -0.73 14.25
CA LYS A 131 2.78 0.66 14.18
C LYS A 131 1.35 0.81 13.67
N LEU A 132 0.91 -0.06 12.75
CA LEU A 132 -0.49 -0.11 12.34
C LEU A 132 -1.41 -0.36 13.55
N ASN A 133 -1.04 -1.29 14.43
CA ASN A 133 -1.80 -1.57 15.65
C ASN A 133 -1.72 -0.40 16.66
N GLU A 134 -0.55 0.22 16.84
CA GLU A 134 -0.36 1.35 17.76
C GLU A 134 -1.20 2.57 17.37
N LEU A 135 -1.40 2.79 16.07
CA LEU A 135 -2.13 3.93 15.50
C LEU A 135 -3.61 3.63 15.24
N ASP A 136 -4.13 2.48 15.70
CA ASP A 136 -5.51 2.03 15.49
C ASP A 136 -5.94 2.01 14.01
N ILE A 137 -5.00 1.66 13.12
CA ILE A 137 -5.25 1.44 11.70
C ILE A 137 -5.51 -0.05 11.49
N PRO A 138 -6.43 -0.46 10.59
CA PRO A 138 -6.60 -1.86 10.22
C PRO A 138 -5.27 -2.53 9.85
N SER A 139 -4.79 -3.48 10.66
CA SER A 139 -3.52 -4.21 10.46
C SER A 139 -3.69 -5.44 9.53
N SER A 140 -4.49 -5.29 8.47
CA SER A 140 -4.72 -6.35 7.48
C SER A 140 -3.55 -6.46 6.51
N GLY A 141 -3.44 -7.59 5.80
CA GLY A 141 -2.44 -7.77 4.75
C GLY A 141 -2.52 -6.66 3.68
N PHE A 142 -3.73 -6.16 3.40
CA PHE A 142 -3.96 -5.06 2.48
C PHE A 142 -3.28 -3.75 2.93
N MET A 143 -3.40 -3.37 4.21
CA MET A 143 -2.74 -2.14 4.69
C MET A 143 -1.24 -2.29 4.83
N LYS A 144 -0.74 -3.45 5.24
CA LYS A 144 0.71 -3.72 5.23
C LYS A 144 1.28 -3.59 3.82
N ASN A 145 0.57 -4.13 2.82
CA ASN A 145 0.91 -3.96 1.41
C ASN A 145 0.85 -2.50 0.97
N ALA A 146 -0.13 -1.71 1.43
CA ALA A 146 -0.23 -0.30 1.07
C ALA A 146 0.95 0.54 1.57
N ILE A 147 1.42 0.28 2.79
CA ILE A 147 2.61 0.92 3.36
C ILE A 147 3.87 0.43 2.63
N ALA A 148 4.05 -0.89 2.47
CA ALA A 148 5.20 -1.46 1.77
C ALA A 148 5.32 -0.93 0.33
N TYR A 149 4.19 -0.82 -0.39
CA TYR A 149 4.14 -0.27 -1.75
C TYR A 149 4.57 1.21 -1.80
N SER A 150 4.41 1.94 -0.70
CA SER A 150 4.83 3.34 -0.60
C SER A 150 6.29 3.51 -0.17
N LEU A 151 6.90 2.47 0.40
CA LEU A 151 8.26 2.48 0.93
C LEU A 151 9.28 1.94 -0.07
N PHE A 152 8.93 0.85 -0.75
CA PHE A 152 9.88 0.09 -1.55
C PHE A 152 9.64 0.31 -3.04
N GLU A 153 10.75 0.39 -3.79
CA GLU A 153 10.70 0.40 -5.25
C GLU A 153 10.10 -0.91 -5.79
N PRO A 154 9.46 -0.92 -6.97
CA PRO A 154 8.85 -2.13 -7.54
C PRO A 154 9.80 -3.32 -7.65
N LEU A 155 11.07 -3.09 -8.00
CA LEU A 155 12.08 -4.15 -8.10
C LEU A 155 12.44 -4.72 -6.72
N VAL A 156 12.49 -3.88 -5.69
CA VAL A 156 12.70 -4.32 -4.30
C VAL A 156 11.49 -5.13 -3.84
N LEU A 157 10.27 -4.66 -4.08
CA LEU A 157 9.03 -5.38 -3.72
C LEU A 157 8.98 -6.80 -4.30
N GLN A 158 9.42 -6.98 -5.55
CA GLN A 158 9.52 -8.31 -6.17
C GLN A 158 10.48 -9.24 -5.42
N GLN A 159 11.59 -8.72 -4.89
CA GLN A 159 12.54 -9.50 -4.08
C GLN A 159 12.00 -9.83 -2.70
N LEU A 160 11.08 -9.00 -2.17
CA LEU A 160 10.45 -9.21 -0.87
C LEU A 160 9.27 -10.18 -0.92
N GLU A 161 8.71 -10.48 -2.10
CA GLU A 161 7.53 -11.36 -2.20
C GLU A 161 7.66 -12.69 -1.45
N PRO A 162 8.80 -13.42 -1.49
CA PRO A 162 8.95 -14.67 -0.75
C PRO A 162 8.78 -14.49 0.76
N LEU A 163 9.33 -13.41 1.32
CA LEU A 163 9.28 -13.10 2.77
C LEU A 163 7.86 -12.72 3.24
N LEU A 164 7.03 -12.23 2.32
CA LEU A 164 5.66 -11.80 2.61
C LEU A 164 4.65 -12.95 2.59
N THR A 165 5.08 -14.14 2.15
CA THR A 165 4.25 -15.33 2.00
C THR A 165 4.67 -16.51 2.87
N SER A 166 5.84 -16.42 3.51
CA SER A 166 6.41 -17.39 4.46
C SER A 166 5.88 -17.17 5.88
#